data_AF-A0A9Q1I1F1-F1
#
_entry.id   AF-A0A9Q1I1F1-F1
#
_cell.length_a   1.000
_cell.length_b   1.000
_cell.length_c   1.000
_cell.angle_alpha   90.00
_cell.angle_beta   90.00
_cell.angle_gamma   90.00
#
_symmetry.space_group_name_H-M   'P 1'
#
loop_
_entity.id
_entity.type
_entity.pdbx_description
1 polymer ?
#
loop_
_entity_poly.entity_id
_entity_poly.type
_entity_poly.pdbx_seq_one_letter_code
_entity_poly.pdbx_strand_id
1 'polypeptide(L)'
;MDVLTVAALLSLLSVSAAKPLGCEDLIQPLPLNKTQISGKWIFIEGTADHKKYNDLLKTVNSSLMDIVLSSDNGTSVMKQKNMMNGKCLYSVTTIAFSNNTLHFSRK
;
A
#
# COMPACT_ATOMS: atom_id res chain seq x y z
N MET A 1 27.28 -13.21 40.83
CA MET A 1 26.66 -12.55 39.67
C MET A 1 25.25 -12.17 40.10
N ASP A 2 24.98 -10.87 40.19
CA ASP A 2 23.79 -10.35 40.88
C ASP A 2 22.53 -10.56 40.01
N VAL A 3 21.36 -10.71 40.64
CA VAL A 3 20.08 -10.96 39.93
C VAL A 3 19.79 -9.81 38.94
N LEU A 4 20.17 -8.59 39.33
CA LEU A 4 20.05 -7.40 38.48
C LEU A 4 20.90 -7.52 37.20
N THR A 5 22.09 -8.10 37.30
CA THR A 5 23.02 -8.26 36.17
C THR A 5 22.49 -9.29 35.18
N VAL A 6 21.90 -10.37 35.68
CA VAL A 6 21.28 -11.42 34.85
C VAL A 6 20.05 -10.87 34.10
N ALA A 7 19.20 -10.09 34.78
CA ALA A 7 18.03 -9.47 34.16
C ALA A 7 18.41 -8.43 33.07
N ALA A 8 19.46 -7.63 33.31
CA ALA A 8 19.98 -6.68 32.33
C ALA A 8 20.55 -7.38 31.09
N LEU A 9 21.28 -8.50 31.27
CA LEU A 9 21.82 -9.30 30.17
C LEU A 9 20.71 -9.98 29.35
N LEU A 10 19.68 -10.52 30.00
CA LEU A 10 18.51 -11.12 29.33
C LEU A 10 17.73 -10.10 28.50
N SER A 11 17.58 -8.87 29.02
CA SER A 11 16.92 -7.79 28.27
C SER A 11 17.78 -7.34 27.07
N LEU A 12 19.09 -7.16 27.24
CA LEU A 12 20.00 -6.87 26.12
C LEU A 12 19.98 -7.94 25.02
N LEU A 13 19.95 -9.22 25.40
CA LEU A 13 19.87 -10.35 24.45
C LEU A 13 18.57 -10.35 23.66
N SER A 14 17.45 -9.96 24.30
CA SER A 14 16.15 -9.85 23.62
C SER A 14 16.10 -8.73 22.57
N VAL A 15 16.87 -7.64 22.75
CA VAL A 15 16.96 -6.53 21.78
C VAL A 15 17.88 -6.89 20.61
N SER A 16 18.96 -7.65 20.84
CA SER A 16 19.90 -8.07 19.79
C SER A 16 19.38 -9.19 18.88
N ALA A 17 18.23 -9.80 19.20
CA ALA A 17 17.64 -10.89 18.44
C ALA A 17 16.69 -10.43 17.31
N ALA A 18 16.56 -9.12 17.08
CA ALA A 18 15.79 -8.59 15.97
C ALA A 18 16.51 -8.91 14.64
N LYS A 19 16.15 -10.02 14.01
CA LYS A 19 16.55 -10.31 12.63
C LYS A 19 15.98 -9.22 11.71
N PRO A 20 16.71 -8.85 10.64
CA PRO A 20 16.12 -8.07 9.55
C PRO A 20 14.84 -8.78 9.09
N LEU A 21 13.75 -8.03 8.95
CA LEU A 21 12.43 -8.57 8.62
C LEU A 21 12.34 -9.20 7.21
N GLY A 22 13.45 -9.24 6.45
CA GLY A 22 13.48 -9.78 5.08
C GLY A 22 12.61 -8.95 4.14
N CYS A 23 12.63 -7.62 4.26
CA CYS A 23 11.78 -6.72 3.48
C CYS A 23 12.37 -6.36 2.11
N GLU A 24 13.59 -6.80 1.81
CA GLU A 24 14.33 -6.47 0.60
C GLU A 24 13.61 -6.94 -0.68
N ASP A 25 12.85 -8.03 -0.61
CA ASP A 25 12.04 -8.51 -1.72
C ASP A 25 10.73 -7.73 -1.89
N LEU A 26 10.22 -7.12 -0.82
CA LEU A 26 8.95 -6.37 -0.84
C LEU A 26 9.05 -5.05 -1.61
N ILE A 27 10.28 -4.55 -1.83
CA ILE A 27 10.53 -3.31 -2.59
C ILE A 27 10.74 -3.56 -4.09
N GLN A 28 10.76 -4.81 -4.54
CA GLN A 28 10.95 -5.13 -5.96
C GLN A 28 9.60 -5.20 -6.70
N PRO A 29 9.47 -4.53 -7.86
CA PRO A 29 8.25 -4.63 -8.67
C PRO A 29 8.02 -6.06 -9.16
N LEU A 30 6.82 -6.59 -8.91
CA LEU A 30 6.40 -7.88 -9.45
C LEU A 30 6.16 -7.79 -10.97
N PRO A 31 6.38 -8.87 -11.75
CA PRO A 31 6.01 -8.92 -13.15
C PRO A 31 4.53 -8.54 -13.33
N LEU A 32 4.26 -7.51 -14.14
CA LEU A 32 2.92 -7.02 -14.31
C LEU A 32 2.06 -7.98 -15.12
N ASN A 33 1.03 -8.52 -14.49
CA ASN A 33 -0.08 -9.19 -15.16
C ASN A 33 -1.33 -8.30 -15.09
N LYS A 34 -1.61 -7.58 -16.19
CA LYS A 34 -2.75 -6.64 -16.27
C LYS A 34 -4.09 -7.31 -15.94
N THR A 35 -4.27 -8.56 -16.33
CA THR A 35 -5.51 -9.31 -16.06
C THR A 35 -5.68 -9.61 -14.58
N GLN A 36 -4.59 -9.93 -13.88
CA GLN A 36 -4.62 -10.25 -12.44
C GLN A 36 -4.99 -9.04 -11.58
N ILE A 37 -4.57 -7.84 -11.97
CA ILE A 37 -4.88 -6.59 -11.24
C ILE A 37 -6.20 -5.95 -11.66
N SER A 38 -6.77 -6.36 -12.80
CA SER A 38 -8.02 -5.81 -13.32
C SER A 38 -9.23 -6.22 -12.48
N GLY A 39 -10.27 -5.39 -12.49
CA GLY A 39 -11.51 -5.63 -11.75
C GLY A 39 -11.64 -4.80 -10.47
N LYS A 40 -12.53 -5.27 -9.59
CA LYS A 40 -12.96 -4.54 -8.40
C LYS A 40 -12.16 -4.96 -7.17
N TRP A 41 -11.70 -3.97 -6.41
CA TRP A 41 -10.96 -4.16 -5.18
C TRP A 41 -11.54 -3.33 -4.05
N ILE A 42 -11.44 -3.86 -2.84
CA ILE A 42 -11.79 -3.17 -1.61
C ILE A 42 -10.49 -2.89 -0.86
N PHE A 43 -10.31 -1.65 -0.44
CA PHE A 43 -9.22 -1.29 0.46
C PHE A 43 -9.56 -1.76 1.87
N ILE A 44 -8.72 -2.63 2.43
CA ILE A 44 -8.91 -3.20 3.78
C ILE A 44 -8.17 -2.38 4.82
N GLU A 45 -6.86 -2.23 4.65
CA GLU A 45 -6.02 -1.42 5.51
C GLU A 45 -4.81 -0.86 4.75
N GLY A 46 -4.14 0.10 5.37
CA GLY A 46 -2.87 0.62 4.87
C GLY A 46 -2.16 1.40 5.95
N THR A 47 -0.85 1.50 5.80
CA THR A 47 0.02 2.33 6.63
C THR A 47 0.88 3.21 5.73
N ALA A 48 1.35 4.34 6.25
CA ALA A 48 2.23 5.23 5.52
C ALA A 48 3.24 5.89 6.46
N ASP A 49 4.46 6.06 5.98
CA ASP A 49 5.57 6.75 6.64
C ASP A 49 5.39 8.27 6.61
N HIS A 50 4.89 8.81 5.50
CA HIS A 50 4.71 10.24 5.33
C HIS A 50 3.41 10.70 6.01
N LYS A 51 3.54 11.64 6.97
CA LYS A 51 2.43 12.16 7.81
C LYS A 51 1.16 12.49 7.03
N LYS A 52 1.30 13.15 5.88
CA LYS A 52 0.17 13.50 4.99
C LYS A 52 -0.69 12.28 4.61
N TYR A 53 -0.05 11.17 4.21
CA TYR A 53 -0.77 9.97 3.78
C TYR A 53 -1.30 9.19 4.98
N ASN A 54 -0.56 9.16 6.10
CA ASN A 54 -1.05 8.56 7.33
C ASN A 54 -2.31 9.29 7.84
N ASP A 55 -2.31 10.62 7.86
CA ASP A 55 -3.49 11.40 8.26
C ASP A 55 -4.65 11.25 7.27
N LEU A 56 -4.37 11.10 5.97
CA LEU A 56 -5.39 10.77 4.97
C LEU A 56 -6.06 9.43 5.27
N LEU A 57 -5.28 8.38 5.55
CA LEU A 57 -5.78 7.04 5.84
C LEU A 57 -6.73 7.02 7.05
N LYS A 58 -6.48 7.85 8.07
CA LYS A 58 -7.38 8.00 9.24
C LYS A 58 -8.76 8.55 8.89
N THR A 59 -8.90 9.23 7.74
CA THR A 59 -10.19 9.78 7.32
C THR A 59 -11.03 8.80 6.49
N VAL A 60 -10.43 7.71 6.01
CA VAL A 60 -11.08 6.74 5.12
C VAL A 60 -11.92 5.78 5.94
N ASN A 61 -13.24 5.78 5.71
CA ASN A 61 -14.15 4.81 6.29
C ASN A 61 -14.26 3.55 5.42
N SER A 62 -14.25 3.72 4.10
CA SER A 62 -14.23 2.63 3.12
C SER A 62 -13.75 3.13 1.78
N SER A 63 -13.14 2.26 0.98
CA SER A 63 -12.71 2.58 -0.37
C SER A 63 -12.85 1.37 -1.29
N LEU A 64 -13.43 1.63 -2.46
CA LEU A 64 -13.57 0.67 -3.54
C LEU A 64 -12.90 1.25 -4.79
N MET A 65 -12.11 0.42 -5.47
CA MET A 65 -11.51 0.76 -6.76
C MET A 65 -11.91 -0.27 -7.82
N ASP A 66 -12.00 0.19 -9.07
CA ASP A 66 -12.29 -0.64 -10.24
C ASP A 66 -11.28 -0.30 -11.34
N ILE A 67 -10.42 -1.26 -11.67
CA ILE A 67 -9.40 -1.14 -12.71
C ILE A 67 -9.95 -1.77 -13.98
N VAL A 68 -10.30 -0.92 -14.94
CA VAL A 68 -10.84 -1.33 -16.23
C VAL A 68 -9.74 -1.21 -17.28
N LEU A 69 -9.34 -2.35 -17.84
CA LEU A 69 -8.39 -2.39 -18.95
C LEU A 69 -9.07 -1.84 -20.21
N SER A 70 -8.40 -0.94 -20.92
CA SER A 70 -8.84 -0.52 -22.25
C SER A 70 -8.41 -1.55 -23.30
N SER A 71 -9.16 -1.61 -24.41
CA SER A 71 -8.88 -2.52 -25.53
C SER A 71 -7.64 -2.11 -26.33
N ASP A 72 -7.27 -0.83 -26.27
CA ASP A 72 -6.04 -0.25 -26.77
C ASP A 72 -4.94 -0.38 -25.71
N ASN A 73 -3.84 -1.05 -26.05
CA ASN A 73 -2.72 -1.41 -25.15
C ASN A 73 -2.04 -0.24 -24.40
N GLY A 74 -2.44 1.01 -24.64
CA GLY A 74 -1.77 2.22 -24.17
C GLY A 74 -2.28 2.79 -22.84
N THR A 75 -3.58 2.68 -22.52
CA THR A 75 -4.12 3.28 -21.30
C THR A 75 -5.16 2.37 -20.64
N SER A 76 -5.44 2.58 -19.37
CA SER A 76 -6.53 1.92 -18.65
C SER A 76 -7.19 2.94 -17.73
N VAL A 77 -8.34 2.62 -17.18
CA VAL A 77 -9.10 3.54 -16.34
C VAL A 77 -9.25 2.96 -14.95
N MET A 78 -8.85 3.74 -13.94
CA MET A 78 -9.15 3.45 -12.55
C MET A 78 -10.31 4.32 -12.08
N LYS A 79 -11.37 3.70 -11.56
CA LYS A 79 -12.50 4.37 -10.92
C LYS A 79 -12.41 4.12 -9.43
N GLN A 80 -12.57 5.15 -8.61
CA GLN A 80 -12.53 5.02 -7.15
C GLN A 80 -13.78 5.63 -6.51
N LYS A 81 -14.24 4.99 -5.44
CA LYS A 81 -15.32 5.45 -4.57
C LYS A 81 -14.82 5.37 -3.14
N ASN A 82 -14.57 6.52 -2.52
CA ASN A 82 -13.99 6.61 -1.19
C ASN A 82 -15.00 7.28 -0.25
N MET A 83 -15.42 6.61 0.82
CA MET A 83 -16.11 7.26 1.93
C MET A 83 -15.05 7.85 2.86
N MET A 84 -15.01 9.17 2.95
CA MET A 84 -14.03 9.91 3.74
C MET A 84 -14.72 11.01 4.55
N ASN A 85 -14.48 11.06 5.86
CA ASN A 85 -15.15 12.01 6.77
C ASN A 85 -16.67 12.07 6.57
N GLY A 86 -17.30 10.91 6.37
CA GLY A 86 -18.75 10.81 6.12
C GLY A 86 -19.22 11.30 4.74
N LYS A 87 -18.32 11.63 3.82
CA LYS A 87 -18.64 12.03 2.45
C LYS A 87 -18.13 11.01 1.43
N CYS A 88 -18.97 10.69 0.45
CA CYS A 88 -18.57 9.83 -0.67
C CYS A 88 -17.89 10.67 -1.76
N LEU A 89 -16.62 10.37 -2.03
CA LEU A 89 -15.80 10.98 -3.06
C LEU A 89 -15.62 9.99 -4.22
N TYR A 90 -15.99 10.43 -5.42
CA TYR A 90 -15.84 9.66 -6.65
C TYR A 90 -14.76 10.26 -7.54
N SER A 91 -13.85 9.44 -8.04
CA SER A 91 -12.81 9.85 -8.99
C SER A 91 -12.65 8.84 -10.12
N VAL A 92 -12.24 9.35 -11.28
CA VAL A 92 -11.87 8.55 -12.45
C VAL A 92 -10.54 9.08 -12.95
N THR A 93 -9.57 8.19 -13.09
CA THR A 93 -8.19 8.54 -13.45
C THR A 93 -7.68 7.59 -14.51
N THR A 94 -7.10 8.16 -15.57
CA THR A 94 -6.35 7.39 -16.56
C THR A 94 -5.07 6.88 -15.91
N ILE A 95 -4.81 5.59 -16.11
CA ILE A 95 -3.62 4.92 -15.65
C ILE A 95 -2.86 4.35 -16.85
N ALA A 96 -1.54 4.38 -16.77
CA ALA A 96 -0.65 3.78 -17.73
C ALA A 96 0.24 2.73 -17.03
N PHE A 97 0.64 1.73 -17.79
CA PHE A 97 1.51 0.65 -17.30
C PHE A 97 2.84 0.70 -18.04
N SER A 98 3.93 0.85 -17.31
CA SER A 98 5.28 0.79 -17.87
C SER A 98 6.24 0.18 -16.86
N ASN A 99 7.13 -0.71 -17.32
CA ASN A 99 8.16 -1.34 -16.49
C ASN A 99 7.62 -1.87 -15.15
N ASN A 100 6.57 -2.68 -15.20
CA ASN A 100 5.89 -3.23 -14.03
C ASN A 100 5.30 -2.21 -13.04
N THR A 101 5.19 -0.94 -13.44
CA THR A 101 4.74 0.17 -12.60
C THR A 101 3.46 0.78 -13.16
N LEU A 102 2.54 1.11 -12.26
CA LEU A 102 1.31 1.83 -12.58
C LEU A 102 1.55 3.34 -12.40
N HIS A 103 1.26 4.10 -13.45
CA HIS A 103 1.41 5.55 -13.48
C HIS A 103 0.04 6.20 -13.54
N PHE A 104 -0.23 7.12 -12.63
CA PHE A 104 -1.45 7.92 -12.62
C PHE A 104 -1.23 9.19 -13.43
N SER A 105 -2.09 9.45 -14.42
CA SER A 105 -2.09 10.72 -15.13
C SER A 105 -2.53 11.83 -14.16
N ARG A 106 -1.67 12.84 -13.95
CA ARG A 106 -2.07 14.06 -13.23
C ARG A 106 -2.98 14.90 -14.14
N LYS A 107 -4.10 15.38 -13.61
CA LYS A 107 -4.83 16.50 -14.19
C LYS A 107 -4.13 17.81 -13.84
#